data_AF-A0A7C1U3I0-F1
#
_entry.id   AF-A0A7C1U3I0-F1
#
_cell.length_a   1.000
_cell.length_b   1.000
_cell.length_c   1.000
_cell.angle_alpha   90.00
_cell.angle_beta   90.00
_cell.angle_gamma   90.00
#
_symmetry.space_group_name_H-M   'P 1'
#
loop_
_entity.id
_entity.type
_entity.pdbx_description
1 polymer ?
#
loop_
_entity_poly.entity_id
_entity_poly.type
_entity_poly.pdbx_seq_one_letter_code
_entity_poly.pdbx_strand_id
1 'polypeptide(L)' 'MALYEHIFIARQDIQPQQVEAITKDLTKIVEDNGGKVTKTEQWGLRTLAYRIKKYKKGH' A
#
# COMPACT_ATOMS: atom_id res chain seq x y z
N MET A 1 -3.99 -18.90 14.77
CA MET A 1 -4.43 -17.60 14.23
C MET A 1 -3.40 -17.19 13.19
N ALA A 2 -3.77 -17.11 11.92
CA ALA A 2 -2.81 -16.79 10.85
C ALA A 2 -2.57 -15.27 10.82
N LEU A 3 -1.32 -14.86 10.95
CA LEU A 3 -0.92 -13.48 10.76
C LEU A 3 -0.61 -13.27 9.28
N TYR A 4 -1.26 -12.29 8.66
CA TYR A 4 -1.07 -11.96 7.26
C TYR A 4 -0.41 -10.59 7.13
N GLU A 5 0.45 -10.47 6.13
CA GLU A 5 1.06 -9.20 5.74
C GLU A 5 0.69 -8.91 4.29
N HIS A 6 0.19 -7.71 4.05
CA HIS A 6 -0.16 -7.24 2.72
C HIS A 6 0.70 -6.04 2.37
N ILE A 7 1.51 -6.17 1.32
CA ILE A 7 2.33 -5.09 0.77
C ILE A 7 1.80 -4.75 -0.62
N PHE A 8 1.61 -3.46 -0.88
CA PHE A 8 1.33 -2.96 -2.21
C PHE A 8 2.30 -1.83 -2.55
N ILE A 9 2.54 -1.62 -3.85
CA ILE A 9 3.35 -0.53 -4.36
C ILE A 9 2.45 0.33 -5.23
N ALA A 10 2.34 1.61 -4.92
CA ALA A 10 1.60 2.56 -5.73
C ALA A 10 2.53 3.29 -6.72
N ARG A 11 1.94 3.77 -7.83
CA ARG A 11 2.72 4.40 -8.90
C ARG A 11 3.36 5.70 -8.41
N GLN A 12 4.57 6.03 -8.90
CA GLN A 12 5.28 7.24 -8.47
C GLN A 12 4.55 8.57 -8.74
N ASP A 13 3.61 8.59 -9.69
CA ASP A 13 2.91 9.79 -10.15
C ASP A 13 1.72 10.16 -9.26
N ILE A 14 1.32 9.31 -8.32
CA ILE A 14 0.23 9.61 -7.40
C ILE A 14 0.72 10.42 -6.20
N GLN A 15 -0.15 11.28 -5.69
CA GLN A 15 0.16 12.11 -4.51
C GLN A 15 0.06 11.28 -3.22
N PRO A 16 0.80 11.64 -2.15
CA PRO A 16 0.72 10.92 -0.86
C PRO A 16 -0.71 10.81 -0.31
N GLN A 17 -1.53 11.85 -0.48
CA GLN A 17 -2.95 11.82 -0.08
C GLN A 17 -3.77 10.77 -0.82
N GLN A 18 -3.42 10.47 -2.07
CA GLN A 18 -4.07 9.40 -2.84
C GLN A 18 -3.61 8.01 -2.36
N VAL A 19 -2.36 7.87 -1.92
CA VAL A 19 -1.87 6.62 -1.28
C VAL A 19 -2.66 6.35 0.01
N GLU A 20 -2.86 7.38 0.84
CA GLU A 20 -3.66 7.26 2.06
C GLU A 20 -5.10 6.87 1.79
N ALA A 21 -5.72 7.43 0.74
CA ALA A 21 -7.07 7.05 0.32
C ALA A 21 -7.15 5.57 -0.06
N ILE A 22 -6.20 5.08 -0.88
CA ILE A 22 -6.12 3.66 -1.27
C ILE A 22 -5.94 2.77 -0.03
N THR A 23 -5.07 3.15 0.91
CA THR A 23 -4.87 2.42 2.17
C THR A 23 -6.16 2.32 2.98
N LYS A 24 -6.93 3.42 3.06
CA LYS A 24 -8.23 3.44 3.76
C LYS A 24 -9.25 2.53 3.08
N ASP A 25 -9.35 2.59 1.76
CA ASP A 25 -10.28 1.76 1.00
C ASP A 25 -9.95 0.27 1.16
N LEU A 26 -8.67 -0.11 1.10
CA LEU A 26 -8.21 -1.48 1.34
C LEU A 26 -8.49 -1.94 2.77
N THR A 27 -8.20 -1.08 3.76
CA THR A 27 -8.49 -1.37 5.17
C THR A 27 -9.98 -1.63 5.37
N LYS A 28 -10.83 -0.79 4.79
CA LYS A 28 -12.29 -0.94 4.85
C LYS A 28 -12.75 -2.26 4.25
N ILE A 29 -12.24 -2.66 3.09
CA ILE A 29 -12.57 -3.96 2.47
C ILE A 29 -12.18 -5.12 3.40
N VAL A 30 -11.01 -5.04 4.06
CA VAL A 30 -10.57 -6.08 4.99
C VAL A 30 -11.50 -6.14 6.21
N GLU A 31 -11.86 -4.99 6.78
CA GLU A 31 -12.76 -4.89 7.94
C GLU A 31 -14.19 -5.35 7.60
N ASP A 32 -14.73 -4.97 6.45
CA ASP A 32 -16.06 -5.35 5.97
C ASP A 32 -16.18 -6.89 5.79
N ASN A 33 -15.07 -7.57 5.50
CA ASN A 33 -15.00 -9.03 5.39
C ASN A 33 -14.64 -9.74 6.70
N GLY A 34 -14.67 -9.04 7.84
CA GLY A 34 -14.42 -9.61 9.17
C GLY A 34 -12.94 -9.76 9.53
N GLY A 35 -12.03 -9.17 8.75
CA GLY A 35 -10.62 -9.05 9.08
C GLY A 35 -10.33 -7.90 10.04
N LYS A 36 -9.17 -7.93 10.70
CA LYS A 36 -8.72 -6.83 11.57
C LYS A 36 -7.35 -6.35 11.13
N VAL A 37 -7.25 -5.08 10.77
CA VAL A 37 -5.96 -4.44 10.48
C VAL A 37 -5.36 -3.94 11.79
N THR A 38 -4.23 -4.52 12.20
CA THR A 38 -3.57 -4.18 13.48
C THR A 38 -2.51 -3.10 13.34
N LYS A 39 -1.86 -3.02 12.18
CA LYS A 39 -0.81 -2.05 11.90
C LYS A 39 -0.83 -1.67 10.42
N THR A 40 -0.75 -0.38 10.15
CA THR A 40 -0.51 0.19 8.82
C THR A 40 0.83 0.92 8.85
N GLU A 41 1.68 0.68 7.86
CA GLU A 41 2.97 1.35 7.74
C GLU A 41 3.13 1.92 6.34
N GLN A 42 3.52 3.20 6.26
CA GLN A 42 3.75 3.88 5.00
C GLN A 42 5.24 4.19 4.85
N TRP A 43 5.84 3.73 3.76
CA TRP A 43 7.27 3.91 3.49
C TRP A 43 7.60 5.12 2.60
N GLY A 44 6.57 5.75 2.03
CA GLY A 44 6.71 6.87 1.11
C GLY A 44 7.42 6.48 -0.19
N LEU A 45 7.83 7.48 -0.96
CA LEU A 45 8.46 7.24 -2.26
C LEU A 45 9.86 6.62 -2.10
N ARG A 46 9.99 5.35 -2.49
CA ARG A 46 11.26 4.60 -2.47
C ARG A 46 11.77 4.30 -3.86
N THR A 47 13.10 4.17 -3.99
CA THR A 47 13.74 3.71 -5.23
C THR A 47 13.70 2.18 -5.27
N LEU A 48 13.19 1.64 -6.38
CA LEU A 48 13.10 0.20 -6.62
C LEU A 48 14.43 -0.33 -7.15
N ALA A 49 14.80 -1.55 -6.79
CA ALA A 49 16.02 -2.20 -7.27
C ALA A 49 16.04 -2.40 -8.79
N TYR A 50 14.86 -2.54 -9.41
CA TYR A 50 14.68 -2.65 -10.85
C TYR A 50 13.41 -1.94 -11.30
N ARG A 51 13.27 -1.72 -12.62
CA ARG A 51 12.10 -1.02 -13.17
C ARG A 51 10.86 -1.92 -13.14
N ILE A 52 9.79 -1.45 -12.52
CA ILE A 52 8.46 -2.08 -12.59
C ILE A 52 7.56 -1.19 -13.45
N LYS A 53 7.00 -1.74 -14.54
CA LYS A 53 6.18 -0.97 -15.51
C LYS A 53 6.83 0.35 -15.95
N LYS A 54 8.14 0.32 -16.24
CA LYS A 54 8.98 1.48 -16.63
C LYS A 54 9.27 2.51 -15.50
N TYR A 55 8.76 2.31 -14.29
CA TYR A 55 9.03 3.18 -13.14
C TYR A 55 10.24 2.68 -12.32
N LYS A 56 11.08 3.61 -11.84
CA LYS A 56 12.21 3.33 -10.94
C LYS A 56 11.91 3.65 -9.47
N LYS A 57 10.77 4.28 -9.20
CA LYS A 57 10.31 4.65 -7.86
C LYS A 57 8.86 4.22 -7.69
N GLY A 58 8.44 4.03 -6.46
CA GLY A 58 7.06 3.71 -6.08
C GLY A 58 6.79 4.17 -4.66
N HIS A 59 5.53 4.42 -4.34
CA HIS A 59 5.08 4.67 -2.96
C HIS A 59 4.70 3.36 -2.28
#